data_AF-A0A816YDK4-F1
#
_entry.id   AF-A0A816YDK4-F1
#
_cell.length_a   1.000
_cell.length_b   1.000
_cell.length_c   1.000
_cell.angle_alpha   90.00
_cell.angle_beta   90.00
_cell.angle_gamma   90.00
#
_symmetry.space_group_name_H-M   'P 1'
#
loop_
_entity.id
_entity.type
_entity.pdbx_description
1 polymer ?
#
loop_
_entity_poly.entity_id
_entity_poly.type
_entity_poly.pdbx_seq_one_letter_code
_entity_poly.pdbx_strand_id
1 'polypeptide(L)' 'SGNLPPAACFHDGCHLVQYLHNHIGEDLVATDAATSLSNVKFSVDRTHFKNHVGEWCLANMNPDDNRREL' A
#
# COMPACT_ATOMS: atom_id res chain seq x y z
N SER A 1 1.95 -11.37 18.34
CA SER A 1 1.00 -10.72 17.42
C SER A 1 1.08 -9.22 17.65
N GLY A 2 1.84 -8.51 16.83
CA GLY A 2 1.86 -7.04 16.86
C GLY A 2 0.72 -6.52 16.00
N ASN A 3 -0.16 -5.69 16.56
CA ASN A 3 -1.16 -5.00 15.75
C ASN A 3 -0.44 -4.03 14.81
N LEU A 4 -0.63 -4.20 13.49
CA LEU A 4 -0.16 -3.22 12.52
C LEU A 4 -0.89 -1.89 12.74
N PRO A 5 -0.25 -0.75 12.48
CA PRO A 5 -0.92 0.54 12.54
C PRO A 5 -2.03 0.60 11.47
N PRO A 6 -3.14 1.32 11.71
CA PRO A 6 -4.23 1.44 10.76
C PRO A 6 -3.84 2.17 9.47
N ALA A 7 -2.73 2.92 9.50
CA ALA A 7 -2.14 3.57 8.34
C ALA A 7 -0.61 3.53 8.43
N ALA A 8 0.04 3.43 7.27
CA ALA A 8 1.49 3.45 7.16
C ALA A 8 1.92 4.26 5.93
N CYS A 9 2.89 5.15 6.14
CA CYS A 9 3.48 5.97 5.09
C CYS A 9 4.93 5.53 4.89
N PHE A 10 5.29 5.17 3.66
CA PHE A 10 6.62 4.66 3.32
C PHE A 10 7.36 5.60 2.37
N HIS A 11 8.68 5.61 2.44
CA HIS A 11 9.49 6.36 1.47
C HIS A 11 9.56 5.67 0.10
N ASP A 12 9.47 4.34 0.03
CA ASP A 12 9.58 3.60 -1.25
C ASP A 12 8.75 2.30 -1.22
N GLY A 13 7.52 2.42 -0.71
CA GLY A 13 6.63 1.27 -0.51
C GLY A 13 5.65 1.02 -1.66
N CYS A 14 5.62 1.86 -2.70
CA CYS A 14 4.58 1.88 -3.72
C CYS A 14 4.46 0.54 -4.48
N HIS A 15 5.58 -0.07 -4.87
CA HIS A 15 5.58 -1.34 -5.59
C HIS A 15 5.23 -2.54 -4.71
N LEU A 16 5.53 -2.48 -3.40
CA LEU A 16 5.06 -3.50 -2.46
C LEU A 16 3.53 -3.46 -2.37
N VAL A 17 2.96 -2.26 -2.25
CA VAL A 17 1.50 -2.09 -2.23
C VAL A 17 0.88 -2.54 -3.56
N GLN A 18 1.51 -2.21 -4.69
CA GLN A 18 1.07 -2.69 -6.01
C GLN A 18 1.09 -4.22 -6.10
N TYR A 19 2.17 -4.84 -5.62
CA TYR A 19 2.29 -6.30 -5.59
C TYR A 19 1.19 -6.93 -4.74
N LEU A 20 0.98 -6.41 -3.53
CA LEU A 20 -0.08 -6.86 -2.64
C LEU A 20 -1.46 -6.68 -3.30
N HIS A 21 -1.74 -5.52 -3.87
CA HIS A 21 -3.01 -5.26 -4.57
C HIS A 21 -3.27 -6.24 -5.72
N ASN A 22 -2.23 -6.57 -6.50
CA ASN A 22 -2.38 -7.46 -7.66
C ASN A 22 -2.49 -8.95 -7.28
N HIS A 23 -2.08 -9.34 -6.07
CA HIS A 23 -1.99 -10.75 -5.66
C HIS A 23 -2.84 -11.09 -4.42
N ILE A 24 -3.47 -10.09 -3.78
CA ILE A 24 -4.55 -10.29 -2.80
C ILE A 24 -5.71 -10.97 -3.54
N GLY A 25 -6.08 -12.17 -3.09
CA GLY A 25 -7.18 -12.97 -3.66
C GLY A 25 -6.75 -14.21 -4.44
N GLU A 26 -5.57 -14.20 -5.07
CA GLU A 26 -5.10 -15.35 -5.86
C GLU A 26 -4.33 -16.38 -5.02
N ASP A 27 -3.43 -15.94 -4.13
CA ASP A 27 -2.63 -16.85 -3.26
C ASP A 27 -2.22 -16.22 -1.89
N LEU A 28 -2.28 -14.90 -1.73
CA LEU A 28 -1.75 -14.23 -0.53
C LEU A 28 -2.66 -14.30 0.72
N VAL A 29 -3.98 -14.42 0.54
CA VAL A 29 -4.96 -14.30 1.65
C VAL A 29 -4.90 -15.46 2.65
N ALA A 30 -4.08 -16.49 2.37
CA ALA A 30 -3.92 -17.65 3.24
C ALA A 30 -3.13 -17.37 4.54
N THR A 31 -2.53 -16.18 4.70
CA THR A 31 -1.72 -15.86 5.89
C THR A 31 -2.31 -14.71 6.73
N ASP A 32 -2.16 -14.81 8.05
CA ASP A 32 -2.52 -13.74 9.00
C ASP A 32 -1.79 -12.43 8.70
N ALA A 33 -0.58 -12.50 8.16
CA ALA A 33 0.22 -11.35 7.78
C ALA A 33 -0.40 -10.60 6.58
N ALA A 34 -0.81 -11.33 5.54
CA ALA A 34 -1.49 -10.73 4.39
C ALA A 34 -2.84 -10.12 4.77
N THR A 35 -3.60 -10.80 5.63
CA THR A 35 -4.86 -10.28 6.18
C THR A 35 -4.63 -9.03 7.03
N SER A 36 -3.55 -8.99 7.82
CA SER A 36 -3.21 -7.80 8.60
C SER A 36 -2.80 -6.64 7.69
N LEU A 37 -2.02 -6.91 6.64
CA LEU A 37 -1.57 -5.91 5.67
C LEU A 37 -2.73 -5.35 4.84
N SER A 38 -3.71 -6.17 4.42
CA SER A 38 -4.87 -5.67 3.66
C SER A 38 -5.71 -4.66 4.44
N ASN A 39 -5.63 -4.66 5.77
CA ASN A 39 -6.34 -3.70 6.63
C ASN A 39 -5.56 -2.39 6.86
N VAL A 40 -4.32 -2.28 6.37
CA VAL A 40 -3.50 -1.07 6.52
C VAL A 40 -3.77 -0.11 5.37
N LYS A 41 -4.01 1.16 5.68
CA LYS A 41 -4.05 2.24 4.67
C LYS A 41 -2.62 2.62 4.30
N PHE A 42 -2.22 2.37 3.07
CA PHE A 42 -0.88 2.69 2.59
C PHE A 42 -0.82 4.03 1.88
N SER A 43 0.25 4.77 2.13
CA SER A 43 0.65 5.92 1.33
C SER A 43 2.17 5.91 1.12
N VAL A 44 2.66 6.70 0.16
CA VAL A 44 4.08 7.05 0.09
C VAL A 44 4.27 8.51 0.45
N ASP A 45 5.47 8.91 0.85
CA ASP A 45 5.73 10.31 1.13
C ASP A 45 5.69 11.19 -0.15
N ARG A 46 5.53 12.50 0.04
CA ARG A 46 5.44 13.48 -1.05
C ARG A 46 6.71 13.56 -1.90
N THR A 47 7.88 13.32 -1.30
CA THR A 47 9.16 13.38 -1.99
C THR A 47 9.28 12.22 -2.96
N HIS A 48 8.90 11.03 -2.53
CA HIS A 48 8.83 9.86 -3.38
C HIS A 48 7.79 10.03 -4.49
N PHE A 49 6.54 10.37 -4.13
CA PHE A 49 5.45 10.52 -5.09
C PHE A 49 5.78 11.49 -6.23
N LYS A 50 6.37 12.66 -5.91
CA LYS A 50 6.75 13.67 -6.90
C LYS A 50 7.74 13.17 -7.94
N ASN A 51 8.64 12.27 -7.55
CA ASN A 51 9.70 11.75 -8.42
C ASN A 51 9.31 10.45 -9.12
N HIS A 52 8.08 9.99 -8.91
CA HIS A 52 7.69 8.68 -9.35
C HIS A 52 7.09 8.69 -10.76
N VAL A 53 7.35 7.63 -11.52
CA VAL A 53 7.02 7.54 -12.95
C VAL A 53 6.03 6.43 -13.28
N GLY A 54 5.64 5.62 -12.29
CA GLY A 54 4.70 4.52 -12.50
C GLY A 54 3.25 5.03 -12.56
N GLU A 55 2.55 4.76 -13.66
CA GLU A 55 1.15 5.16 -13.85
C GLU A 55 0.24 4.66 -12.72
N TRP A 56 0.42 3.40 -12.30
CA TRP A 56 -0.34 2.82 -11.20
C TRP A 56 -0.11 3.61 -9.91
N CYS A 57 1.14 3.92 -9.59
CA CYS A 57 1.45 4.61 -8.35
C CYS A 57 1.00 6.07 -8.37
N LEU A 58 1.07 6.76 -9.51
CA LEU A 58 0.48 8.09 -9.69
C LEU A 58 -1.04 8.09 -9.47
N ALA A 59 -1.72 7.02 -9.87
CA ALA A 59 -3.16 6.87 -9.71
C ALA A 59 -3.60 6.37 -8.31
N ASN A 60 -2.71 5.73 -7.55
CA ASN A 60 -3.10 4.99 -6.33
C ASN A 60 -2.32 5.36 -5.06
N MET A 61 -1.16 6.01 -5.15
CA MET A 61 -0.27 6.25 -4.01
C MET A 61 -0.11 7.74 -3.64
N ASN A 62 -1.02 8.61 -4.11
CA ASN A 62 -0.96 10.03 -3.80
C ASN A 62 -1.13 10.27 -2.27
N PRO A 63 -0.14 10.86 -1.57
CA PRO A 63 -0.24 11.13 -0.13
C PRO A 63 -1.36 12.08 0.27
N ASP A 64 -1.90 12.86 -0.67
CA ASP A 64 -3.02 13.77 -0.43
C ASP A 64 -4.38 13.10 -0.59
N ASP A 65 -4.43 11.93 -1.24
CA ASP A 65 -5.66 11.19 -1.43
C ASP A 65 -5.91 10.32 -0.18
N ASN A 66 -6.62 10.90 0.79
CA ASN A 66 -7.11 10.23 2.01
C ASN A 66 -8.16 9.11 1.74
N ARG A 67 -8.22 8.55 0.54
CA ARG A 67 -9.23 7.59 0.11
C ARG A 67 -8.58 6.36 -0.51
N ARG A 68 -8.18 5.38 0.31
CA ARG A 68 -8.47 3.97 0.01
C ARG A 68 -8.17 3.06 1.19
N GLU A 69 -9.13 2.17 1.43
CA GLU A 69 -8.92 0.87 2.04
C GLU A 69 -8.49 -0.06 0.89
N LEU A 70 -7.50 -0.93 1.12
CA LEU A 70 -7.07 -1.92 0.14
C LEU A 70 -8.18 -2.94 -0.16
#